data_AF-A0A0W0UGQ8-F1
#
_entry.id   AF-A0A0W0UGQ8-F1
#
_cell.length_a   1.000
_cell.length_b   1.000
_cell.length_c   1.000
_cell.angle_alpha   90.00
_cell.angle_beta   90.00
_cell.angle_gamma   90.00
#
_symmetry.space_group_name_H-M   'P 1'
#
loop_
_entity.id
_entity.type
_entity.pdbx_description
1 polymer ?
#
loop_
_entity_poly.entity_id
_entity_poly.type
_entity_poly.pdbx_seq_one_letter_code
_entity_poly.pdbx_strand_id
1 'polypeptide(L)'
;MRRSLTQLITDDLAELARMETNYIASEESIRFLMEMYKNNGALKNVVFMHKDKLLSYLENRSSEDKSFLTKAGHYQFFIEVGVRSKAKQREPATIHYCALDLFIRPGLPPLAFVADHFRLSDGYYEEFKRISKQMSIQFIVAGKNEFYQTDSVHCPVFTLMHLLLTAKDENLLSLLENQVPAQKTLEVVDLTWDNLPPEYVLYPQSLTTIFNYVHKIKAREGSASDMPSSLLSSTGYEKRVSPFLFPIHSHDNKLNNKMRSKGVKYLAAEFAGKAVLELERSPVSYTDAMLIDLCYKEQYPLVHSVLKMALALEAEYPYKDKYGIQSHPMFELAFYHAGVLESCLSKPNFYKIFTDKALLTLMQKGFLDPHQLFQKLTTVTSSIEIEQQPVNQLVGNLPACESLVEVLGSETTVDNELLVKLLFSSKMKSFFQNQTLADLFKNQKISLSMIDQILVYKINKTQFEKLESDEEKMDYLTKLFSLKKMPAEVDATPTVNDVGANSVKNSSVNSMNSVVANTVYYSGANLRSIPGMQIDKDEVVAPKEDELFSVPEIGTVTVISANTSQKPGINVGLLAQSMAKGGILKTATQPEKLNVAEEPVATPI
;
A
#
# COMPACT_ATOMS: atom_id res chain seq x y z
N MET A 1 -7.75 9.92 -10.53
CA MET A 1 -8.31 10.72 -9.41
C MET A 1 -7.15 11.06 -8.51
N ARG A 2 -7.02 12.30 -8.03
CA ARG A 2 -5.87 12.73 -7.20
C ARG A 2 -6.29 12.68 -5.74
N ARG A 3 -5.73 11.73 -4.99
CA ARG A 3 -6.14 11.48 -3.61
C ARG A 3 -5.15 12.09 -2.61
N SER A 4 -5.70 12.56 -1.49
CA SER A 4 -4.90 12.92 -0.32
C SER A 4 -4.26 11.68 0.31
N LEU A 5 -3.25 11.86 1.16
CA LEU A 5 -2.64 10.73 1.88
C LEU A 5 -3.67 10.08 2.82
N THR A 6 -4.52 10.89 3.45
CA THR A 6 -5.66 10.43 4.26
C THR A 6 -6.61 9.53 3.44
N GLN A 7 -6.98 9.96 2.23
CA GLN A 7 -7.85 9.17 1.34
C GLN A 7 -7.18 7.87 0.88
N LEU A 8 -5.87 7.93 0.55
CA LEU A 8 -5.11 6.75 0.14
C LEU A 8 -5.06 5.68 1.22
N ILE A 9 -4.78 6.08 2.47
CA ILE A 9 -4.77 5.18 3.62
C ILE A 9 -6.19 4.63 3.87
N THR A 10 -7.22 5.47 3.78
CA THR A 10 -8.63 5.06 3.96
C THR A 10 -9.04 4.01 2.93
N ASP A 11 -8.76 4.23 1.65
CA ASP A 11 -9.04 3.29 0.56
C ASP A 11 -8.28 1.96 0.77
N ASP A 12 -7.00 2.03 1.14
CA ASP A 12 -6.17 0.85 1.38
C ASP A 12 -6.66 0.02 2.58
N LEU A 13 -7.11 0.68 3.65
CA LEU A 13 -7.74 0.02 4.80
C LEU A 13 -9.12 -0.56 4.45
N ALA A 14 -9.91 0.12 3.62
CA ALA A 14 -11.21 -0.40 3.18
C ALA A 14 -11.05 -1.69 2.36
N GLU A 15 -10.01 -1.80 1.53
CA GLU A 15 -9.68 -3.03 0.80
C GLU A 15 -9.20 -4.16 1.74
N LEU A 16 -8.44 -3.82 2.80
CA LEU A 16 -8.06 -4.77 3.85
C LEU A 16 -9.29 -5.30 4.62
N ALA A 17 -10.31 -4.46 4.82
CA ALA A 17 -11.52 -4.83 5.57
C ALA A 17 -12.45 -5.81 4.82
N ARG A 18 -12.26 -6.01 3.51
CA ARG A 18 -13.10 -6.91 2.73
C ARG A 18 -12.79 -8.37 3.08
N MET A 19 -13.78 -9.07 3.64
CA MET A 19 -13.67 -10.43 4.21
C MET A 19 -13.17 -11.55 3.27
N GLU A 20 -12.93 -11.26 1.99
CA GLU A 20 -12.51 -12.24 0.98
C GLU A 20 -11.21 -11.88 0.28
N THR A 21 -10.62 -10.73 0.58
CA THR A 21 -9.39 -10.32 -0.11
C THR A 21 -8.17 -11.03 0.48
N ASN A 22 -7.15 -11.23 -0.36
CA ASN A 22 -5.77 -11.45 0.06
C ASN A 22 -5.02 -10.13 -0.08
N TYR A 23 -5.68 -9.04 0.34
CA TYR A 23 -5.16 -7.70 0.16
C TYR A 23 -4.00 -7.46 1.11
N ILE A 24 -2.96 -6.79 0.60
CA ILE A 24 -1.76 -6.48 1.37
C ILE A 24 -1.83 -4.98 1.67
N ALA A 25 -2.02 -4.63 2.94
CA ALA A 25 -2.03 -3.24 3.35
C ALA A 25 -0.70 -2.55 3.00
N SER A 26 -0.75 -1.27 2.65
CA SER A 26 0.43 -0.41 2.48
C SER A 26 1.24 -0.27 3.79
N GLU A 27 2.49 0.18 3.68
CA GLU A 27 3.30 0.49 4.86
C GLU A 27 2.67 1.66 5.64
N GLU A 28 2.16 2.64 4.91
CA GLU A 28 1.46 3.83 5.42
C GLU A 28 0.25 3.46 6.28
N SER A 29 -0.59 2.54 5.83
CA SER A 29 -1.73 2.04 6.61
C SER A 29 -1.30 1.30 7.88
N ILE A 30 -0.21 0.54 7.83
CA ILE A 30 0.33 -0.16 9.00
C ILE A 30 0.88 0.84 10.02
N ARG A 31 1.65 1.83 9.56
CA ARG A 31 2.18 2.90 10.42
C ARG A 31 1.07 3.71 11.05
N PHE A 32 0.02 4.03 10.29
CA PHE A 32 -1.15 4.72 10.81
C PHE A 32 -1.88 3.89 11.88
N LEU A 33 -2.15 2.61 11.62
CA LEU A 33 -2.75 1.70 12.59
C LEU A 33 -1.97 1.69 13.92
N MET A 34 -0.65 1.58 13.85
CA MET A 34 0.20 1.61 15.03
C MET A 34 0.13 2.94 15.78
N GLU A 35 0.23 4.07 15.08
CA GLU A 35 0.19 5.39 15.71
C GLU A 35 -1.18 5.66 16.35
N MET A 36 -2.27 5.22 15.73
CA MET A 36 -3.61 5.28 16.31
C MET A 36 -3.67 4.53 17.65
N TYR A 37 -3.21 3.28 17.69
CA TYR A 37 -3.22 2.48 18.92
C TYR A 37 -2.19 2.91 19.97
N LYS A 38 -1.14 3.63 19.56
CA LYS A 38 -0.22 4.29 20.49
C LYS A 38 -0.88 5.52 21.11
N ASN A 39 -1.54 6.37 20.32
CA ASN A 39 -2.16 7.60 20.79
C ASN A 39 -3.37 7.35 21.70
N ASN A 40 -4.08 6.23 21.52
CA ASN A 40 -5.15 5.83 22.44
C ASN A 40 -4.65 5.08 23.70
N GLY A 41 -3.34 4.92 23.87
CA GLY A 41 -2.72 4.26 25.02
C GLY A 41 -2.85 2.74 25.04
N ALA A 42 -3.29 2.10 23.95
CA ALA A 42 -3.40 0.65 23.87
C ALA A 42 -2.05 -0.06 23.59
N LEU A 43 -1.06 0.67 23.06
CA LEU A 43 0.32 0.20 22.88
C LEU A 43 1.28 0.90 23.86
N LYS A 44 2.31 0.17 24.31
CA LYS A 44 3.29 0.62 25.30
C LYS A 44 4.65 0.84 24.66
N ASN A 45 5.14 2.10 24.66
CA ASN A 45 6.46 2.49 24.16
C ASN A 45 6.82 1.83 22.81
N VAL A 46 5.85 1.81 21.89
CA VAL A 46 5.97 1.04 20.64
C VAL A 46 6.84 1.75 19.61
N VAL A 47 7.65 0.98 18.89
CA VAL A 47 8.52 1.43 17.80
C VAL A 47 8.31 0.55 16.57
N PHE A 48 8.12 1.16 15.40
CA PHE A 48 8.16 0.46 14.11
C PHE A 48 9.59 0.46 13.58
N MET A 49 10.15 -0.70 13.22
CA MET A 49 11.50 -0.73 12.66
C MET A 49 11.79 -1.98 11.82
N HIS A 50 12.74 -1.84 10.89
CA HIS A 50 13.30 -2.98 10.19
C HIS A 50 14.22 -3.80 11.11
N LYS A 51 14.24 -5.13 10.95
CA LYS A 51 15.04 -6.05 11.77
C LYS A 51 16.52 -5.66 11.87
N ASP A 52 17.10 -5.16 10.77
CA ASP A 52 18.52 -4.81 10.69
C ASP A 52 18.87 -3.55 11.48
N LYS A 53 17.87 -2.76 11.89
CA LYS A 53 18.02 -1.56 12.71
C LYS A 53 17.84 -1.83 14.20
N LEU A 54 17.39 -3.03 14.62
CA LEU A 54 17.06 -3.32 16.01
C LEU A 54 18.29 -3.25 16.93
N LEU A 55 19.38 -3.90 16.56
CA LEU A 55 20.62 -3.90 17.36
C LEU A 55 21.15 -2.47 17.58
N SER A 56 21.34 -1.71 16.49
CA SER A 56 21.89 -0.36 16.56
C SER A 56 20.98 0.59 17.34
N TYR A 57 19.66 0.45 17.22
CA TYR A 57 18.71 1.19 18.05
C TYR A 57 18.89 0.90 19.55
N LEU A 58 18.98 -0.38 19.93
CA LEU A 58 19.13 -0.76 21.34
C LEU A 58 20.49 -0.28 21.90
N GLU A 59 21.57 -0.37 21.11
CA GLU A 59 22.90 0.14 21.49
C GLU A 59 22.90 1.66 21.67
N ASN A 60 22.33 2.39 20.71
CA ASN A 60 22.21 3.84 20.78
C ASN A 60 21.38 4.26 21.99
N ARG A 61 20.24 3.60 22.21
CA ARG A 61 19.36 3.91 23.34
C ARG A 61 20.04 3.64 24.69
N SER A 62 20.79 2.54 24.79
CA SER A 62 21.58 2.21 25.99
C SER A 62 22.72 3.19 26.24
N SER A 63 23.27 3.79 25.17
CA SER A 63 24.34 4.79 25.24
C SER A 63 23.81 6.17 25.65
N GLU A 64 22.65 6.56 25.11
CA GLU A 64 21.96 7.81 25.44
C GLU A 64 21.37 7.79 26.87
N ASP A 65 20.79 6.67 27.27
CA ASP A 65 20.19 6.46 28.58
C ASP A 65 20.77 5.21 29.24
N LYS A 66 21.77 5.42 30.11
CA LYS A 66 22.40 4.34 30.90
C LYS A 66 21.41 3.57 31.78
N SER A 67 20.21 4.11 32.03
CA SER A 67 19.15 3.46 32.80
C SER A 67 18.21 2.59 31.96
N PHE A 68 18.28 2.66 30.62
CA PHE A 68 17.35 2.00 29.70
C PHE A 68 17.19 0.50 29.96
N LEU A 69 18.30 -0.24 30.08
CA LEU A 69 18.29 -1.69 30.33
C LEU A 69 18.32 -2.08 31.80
N THR A 70 18.22 -1.13 32.73
CA THR A 70 18.32 -1.40 34.18
C THR A 70 17.06 -0.99 34.93
N LYS A 71 16.26 -0.06 34.39
CA LYS A 71 14.98 0.37 34.98
C LYS A 71 13.83 -0.47 34.42
N ALA A 72 12.92 -0.88 35.30
CA ALA A 72 11.72 -1.62 34.92
C ALA A 72 10.99 -0.93 33.76
N GLY A 73 10.68 -1.68 32.72
CA GLY A 73 10.10 -1.14 31.50
C GLY A 73 9.56 -2.22 30.58
N HIS A 74 8.61 -1.82 29.74
CA HIS A 74 8.02 -2.65 28.71
C HIS A 74 8.05 -1.85 27.41
N TYR A 75 8.81 -2.35 26.44
CA TYR A 75 8.99 -1.74 25.12
C TYR A 75 8.47 -2.68 24.05
N GLN A 76 7.73 -2.14 23.11
CA GLN A 76 7.10 -2.91 22.06
C GLN A 76 7.73 -2.58 20.72
N PHE A 77 7.92 -3.58 19.87
CA PHE A 77 8.52 -3.42 18.57
C PHE A 77 7.69 -4.15 17.53
N PHE A 78 7.31 -3.39 16.51
CA PHE A 78 6.72 -3.92 15.29
C PHE A 78 7.86 -4.11 14.29
N ILE A 79 8.37 -5.33 14.21
CA ILE A 79 9.57 -5.65 13.44
C ILE A 79 9.17 -5.99 12.02
N GLU A 80 9.69 -5.22 11.06
CA GLU A 80 9.62 -5.52 9.64
C GLU A 80 10.84 -6.35 9.20
N VAL A 81 10.59 -7.37 8.40
CA VAL A 81 11.58 -8.21 7.73
C VAL A 81 11.38 -8.03 6.24
N GLY A 82 12.31 -7.38 5.54
CA GLY A 82 12.16 -7.00 4.13
C GLY A 82 11.69 -5.55 3.95
N VAL A 83 11.40 -5.17 2.72
CA VAL A 83 10.94 -3.80 2.41
C VAL A 83 9.58 -3.87 1.75
N ARG A 84 8.54 -3.36 2.41
CA ARG A 84 7.21 -3.27 1.82
C ARG A 84 7.10 -2.12 0.83
N SER A 85 6.51 -2.39 -0.33
CA SER A 85 6.09 -1.38 -1.31
C SER A 85 4.78 -1.83 -1.94
N LYS A 86 3.81 -0.91 -2.11
CA LYS A 86 2.52 -1.21 -2.74
C LYS A 86 2.68 -1.83 -4.14
N ALA A 87 3.67 -1.38 -4.89
CA ALA A 87 3.97 -1.90 -6.23
C ALA A 87 4.59 -3.31 -6.22
N LYS A 88 5.21 -3.75 -5.12
CA LYS A 88 5.90 -5.05 -5.00
C LYS A 88 5.24 -6.04 -4.04
N GLN A 89 4.00 -5.77 -3.62
CA GLN A 89 3.35 -6.54 -2.55
C GLN A 89 3.19 -8.04 -2.84
N ARG A 90 3.16 -8.44 -4.11
CA ARG A 90 3.00 -9.85 -4.50
C ARG A 90 4.31 -10.62 -4.64
N GLU A 91 5.44 -10.07 -4.19
CA GLU A 91 6.69 -10.81 -3.98
C GLU A 91 6.70 -11.40 -2.55
N PRO A 92 6.05 -12.54 -2.30
CA PRO A 92 5.57 -12.93 -0.97
C PRO A 92 6.68 -13.49 -0.07
N ALA A 93 7.87 -13.73 -0.64
CA ALA A 93 8.98 -14.37 0.04
C ALA A 93 9.92 -13.37 0.75
N THR A 94 9.70 -12.07 0.62
CA THR A 94 10.64 -11.05 1.13
C THR A 94 10.11 -10.22 2.28
N ILE A 95 8.79 -10.08 2.47
CA ILE A 95 8.20 -9.19 3.48
C ILE A 95 7.45 -9.97 4.56
N HIS A 96 7.87 -9.83 5.82
CA HIS A 96 7.23 -10.42 7.00
C HIS A 96 7.23 -9.46 8.19
N TYR A 97 6.30 -9.64 9.13
CA TYR A 97 6.25 -8.86 10.36
C TYR A 97 6.14 -9.78 11.57
N CYS A 98 6.86 -9.45 12.63
CA CYS A 98 6.75 -10.12 13.92
C CYS A 98 6.66 -9.09 15.05
N ALA A 99 6.00 -9.50 16.13
CA ALA A 99 5.87 -8.68 17.33
C ALA A 99 7.01 -9.03 18.27
N LEU A 100 7.67 -8.02 18.83
CA LEU A 100 8.69 -8.20 19.86
C LEU A 100 8.35 -7.32 21.07
N ASP A 101 8.24 -7.94 22.23
CA ASP A 101 8.04 -7.30 23.53
C ASP A 101 9.32 -7.43 24.36
N LEU A 102 9.97 -6.32 24.69
CA LEU A 102 11.15 -6.26 25.53
C LEU A 102 10.77 -5.82 26.95
N PHE A 103 10.91 -6.74 27.89
CA PHE A 103 10.72 -6.54 29.32
C PHE A 103 12.07 -6.29 29.99
N ILE A 104 12.24 -5.08 30.53
CA ILE A 104 13.41 -4.74 31.34
C ILE A 104 13.12 -5.08 32.79
N ARG A 105 13.99 -5.90 33.38
CA ARG A 105 13.82 -6.48 34.71
C ARG A 105 14.94 -6.01 35.63
N PRO A 106 14.68 -5.16 36.63
CA PRO A 106 15.73 -4.66 37.52
C PRO A 106 16.52 -5.79 38.17
N GLY A 107 17.84 -5.79 38.00
CA GLY A 107 18.74 -6.80 38.57
C GLY A 107 18.75 -8.15 37.83
N LEU A 108 17.96 -8.32 36.78
CA LEU A 108 17.92 -9.52 35.94
C LEU A 108 18.21 -9.18 34.47
N PRO A 109 18.67 -10.13 33.66
CA PRO A 109 18.79 -9.92 32.21
C PRO A 109 17.44 -9.51 31.60
N PRO A 110 17.39 -8.54 30.66
CA PRO A 110 16.15 -8.25 29.93
C PRO A 110 15.61 -9.50 29.23
N LEU A 111 14.30 -9.57 29.05
CA LEU A 111 13.61 -10.67 28.40
C LEU A 111 12.85 -10.13 27.18
N ALA A 112 13.13 -10.68 26.00
CA ALA A 112 12.44 -10.38 24.76
C ALA A 112 11.52 -11.53 24.38
N PHE A 113 10.21 -11.26 24.30
CA PHE A 113 9.22 -12.19 23.78
C PHE A 113 8.94 -11.86 22.31
N VAL A 114 9.03 -12.84 21.44
CA VAL A 114 8.73 -12.70 20.01
C VAL A 114 7.55 -13.58 19.66
N ALA A 115 6.51 -12.99 19.07
CA ALA A 115 5.40 -13.74 18.48
C ALA A 115 5.56 -13.78 16.95
N ASP A 116 5.86 -14.97 16.41
CA ASP A 116 5.98 -15.22 14.98
C ASP A 116 4.96 -16.25 14.49
N HIS A 117 4.11 -15.83 13.55
CA HIS A 117 2.98 -16.64 13.08
C HIS A 117 3.21 -17.33 11.75
N PHE A 118 4.26 -16.96 10.99
CA PHE A 118 4.34 -17.27 9.57
C PHE A 118 5.38 -18.34 9.22
N ARG A 119 4.99 -19.23 8.30
CA ARG A 119 5.64 -20.51 7.99
C ARG A 119 7.01 -20.45 7.33
N LEU A 120 7.39 -19.34 6.69
CA LEU A 120 8.47 -19.32 5.68
C LEU A 120 9.61 -18.34 5.99
N SER A 121 9.65 -17.75 7.18
CA SER A 121 10.60 -16.69 7.52
C SER A 121 11.42 -17.05 8.76
N ASP A 122 12.35 -18.00 8.62
CA ASP A 122 13.32 -18.31 9.70
C ASP A 122 14.57 -17.41 9.63
N GLY A 123 14.69 -16.62 8.56
CA GLY A 123 15.93 -15.93 8.18
C GLY A 123 16.40 -14.83 9.14
N TYR A 124 15.61 -14.45 10.13
CA TYR A 124 15.94 -13.38 11.09
C TYR A 124 16.23 -13.87 12.51
N TYR A 125 16.08 -15.18 12.82
CA TYR A 125 16.44 -15.70 14.14
C TYR A 125 17.92 -15.57 14.48
N GLU A 126 18.80 -15.57 13.47
CA GLU A 126 20.22 -15.29 13.67
C GLU A 126 20.47 -13.86 14.17
N GLU A 127 19.63 -12.89 13.78
CA GLU A 127 19.70 -11.52 14.28
C GLU A 127 19.39 -11.47 15.78
N PHE A 128 18.34 -12.18 16.22
CA PHE A 128 17.98 -12.26 17.64
C PHE A 128 19.05 -13.00 18.46
N LYS A 129 19.64 -14.06 17.91
CA LYS A 129 20.80 -14.73 18.53
C LYS A 129 21.99 -13.79 18.68
N ARG A 130 22.25 -12.94 17.68
CA ARG A 130 23.31 -11.92 17.72
C ARG A 130 23.04 -10.90 18.82
N ILE A 131 21.83 -10.34 18.87
CA ILE A 131 21.41 -9.37 19.90
C ILE A 131 21.48 -10.01 21.29
N SER A 132 20.99 -11.24 21.46
CA SER A 132 21.07 -11.99 22.71
C SER A 132 22.50 -12.04 23.26
N LYS A 133 23.46 -12.42 22.42
CA LYS A 133 24.88 -12.53 22.80
C LYS A 133 25.52 -11.18 23.12
N GLN A 134 25.23 -10.15 22.32
CA GLN A 134 25.87 -8.84 22.45
C GLN A 134 25.29 -8.01 23.60
N MET A 135 23.98 -8.10 23.82
CA MET A 135 23.26 -7.25 24.77
C MET A 135 22.79 -8.00 26.02
N SER A 136 23.10 -9.30 26.13
CA SER A 136 22.65 -10.16 27.24
C SER A 136 21.13 -10.16 27.42
N ILE A 137 20.39 -10.14 26.30
CA ILE A 137 18.92 -10.18 26.28
C ILE A 137 18.47 -11.63 26.07
N GLN A 138 17.62 -12.17 26.96
CA GLN A 138 17.06 -13.50 26.80
C GLN A 138 15.89 -13.46 25.82
N PHE A 139 15.98 -14.16 24.69
CA PHE A 139 14.88 -14.28 23.74
C PHE A 139 14.03 -15.53 24.01
N ILE A 140 12.71 -15.35 23.94
CA ILE A 140 11.70 -16.41 23.92
C ILE A 140 10.88 -16.20 22.65
N VAL A 141 10.84 -17.19 21.78
CA VAL A 141 10.10 -17.12 20.51
C VAL A 141 8.91 -18.05 20.60
N ALA A 142 7.70 -17.51 20.44
CA ALA A 142 6.51 -18.31 20.24
C ALA A 142 6.30 -18.63 18.75
N GLY A 143 5.98 -19.90 18.47
CA GLY A 143 5.53 -20.33 17.15
C GLY A 143 6.59 -20.79 16.17
N LYS A 144 7.84 -20.95 16.62
CA LYS A 144 8.98 -21.36 15.77
C LYS A 144 8.70 -22.61 14.93
N ASN A 145 7.97 -23.58 15.50
CA ASN A 145 7.64 -24.86 14.84
C ASN A 145 6.13 -25.07 14.62
N GLU A 146 5.31 -24.05 14.90
CA GLU A 146 3.85 -24.17 14.93
C GLU A 146 3.16 -23.00 14.22
N PHE A 147 2.45 -23.31 13.14
CA PHE A 147 1.95 -22.30 12.23
C PHE A 147 0.55 -21.80 12.63
N TYR A 148 0.46 -20.49 12.81
CA TYR A 148 -0.79 -19.78 13.12
C TYR A 148 -1.36 -19.04 11.90
N GLN A 149 -0.45 -18.51 11.08
CA GLN A 149 -0.73 -17.86 9.81
C GLN A 149 -0.32 -18.77 8.65
N THR A 150 -1.20 -18.86 7.67
CA THR A 150 -1.09 -19.70 6.47
C THR A 150 -0.95 -18.90 5.16
N ASP A 151 -1.32 -17.61 5.16
CA ASP A 151 -1.08 -16.69 4.03
C ASP A 151 0.06 -15.71 4.31
N SER A 152 0.52 -14.97 3.31
CA SER A 152 1.61 -14.01 3.43
C SER A 152 1.16 -12.57 3.68
N VAL A 153 -0.14 -12.33 3.92
CA VAL A 153 -0.71 -10.97 3.84
C VAL A 153 -1.11 -10.41 5.20
N HIS A 154 -1.52 -11.27 6.14
CA HIS A 154 -2.04 -10.85 7.43
C HIS A 154 -1.00 -10.76 8.56
N CYS A 155 0.30 -10.92 8.28
CA CYS A 155 1.33 -10.77 9.33
C CYS A 155 1.25 -9.43 10.07
N PRO A 156 0.99 -8.26 9.43
CA PRO A 156 0.82 -7.01 10.19
C PRO A 156 -0.34 -7.04 11.17
N VAL A 157 -1.45 -7.72 10.82
CA VAL A 157 -2.65 -7.82 11.66
C VAL A 157 -2.37 -8.71 12.87
N PHE A 158 -1.71 -9.85 12.66
CA PHE A 158 -1.27 -10.70 13.76
C PHE A 158 -0.26 -9.97 14.66
N THR A 159 0.76 -9.33 14.09
CA THR A 159 1.74 -8.55 14.86
C THR A 159 1.06 -7.50 15.74
N LEU A 160 0.15 -6.70 15.17
CA LEU A 160 -0.57 -5.67 15.93
C LEU A 160 -1.47 -6.28 17.02
N MET A 161 -2.17 -7.38 16.70
CA MET A 161 -2.96 -8.11 17.68
C MET A 161 -2.11 -8.56 18.87
N HIS A 162 -0.93 -9.12 18.64
CA HIS A 162 -0.03 -9.56 19.71
C HIS A 162 0.42 -8.40 20.57
N LEU A 163 0.88 -7.31 19.97
CA LEU A 163 1.30 -6.13 20.75
C LEU A 163 0.14 -5.55 21.60
N LEU A 164 -1.08 -5.55 21.07
CA LEU A 164 -2.26 -5.12 21.83
C LEU A 164 -2.64 -6.09 22.97
N LEU A 165 -2.38 -7.40 22.80
CA LEU A 165 -2.60 -8.39 23.84
C LEU A 165 -1.53 -8.29 24.93
N THR A 166 -0.25 -8.26 24.55
CA THR A 166 0.87 -8.17 25.50
C THR A 166 0.86 -6.85 26.26
N ALA A 167 0.37 -5.77 25.66
CA ALA A 167 0.22 -4.49 26.35
C ALA A 167 -0.72 -4.55 27.57
N LYS A 168 -1.74 -5.42 27.56
CA LYS A 168 -2.72 -5.54 28.66
C LYS A 168 -2.56 -6.81 29.50
N ASP A 169 -1.67 -7.72 29.12
CA ASP A 169 -1.46 -8.98 29.83
C ASP A 169 -0.46 -8.82 30.98
N GLU A 170 -0.99 -8.65 32.19
CA GLU A 170 -0.20 -8.49 33.41
C GLU A 170 0.51 -9.79 33.85
N ASN A 171 0.08 -10.95 33.34
CA ASN A 171 0.61 -12.26 33.75
C ASN A 171 1.65 -12.81 32.77
N LEU A 172 1.77 -12.25 31.57
CA LEU A 172 2.68 -12.73 30.54
C LEU A 172 4.12 -12.76 31.04
N LEU A 173 4.61 -11.69 31.69
CA LEU A 173 6.00 -11.64 32.15
C LEU A 173 6.30 -12.80 33.12
N SER A 174 5.45 -13.03 34.12
CA SER A 174 5.62 -14.14 35.06
C SER A 174 5.57 -15.51 34.38
N LEU A 175 4.72 -15.68 33.36
CA LEU A 175 4.69 -16.89 32.55
C LEU A 175 6.02 -17.11 31.82
N LEU A 176 6.54 -16.06 31.17
CA LEU A 176 7.79 -16.10 30.43
C LEU A 176 8.99 -16.39 31.34
N GLU A 177 9.01 -15.82 32.54
CA GLU A 177 10.07 -16.07 33.52
C GLU A 177 10.16 -17.54 33.93
N ASN A 178 9.03 -18.23 34.03
CA ASN A 178 8.99 -19.66 34.33
C ASN A 178 9.50 -20.55 33.19
N GLN A 179 9.61 -20.01 31.96
CA GLN A 179 10.13 -20.72 30.80
C GLN A 179 11.65 -20.55 30.62
N VAL A 180 12.24 -19.55 31.29
CA VAL A 180 13.69 -19.33 31.22
C VAL A 180 14.39 -20.26 32.21
N PRO A 181 15.33 -21.12 31.78
CA PRO A 181 16.09 -21.96 32.69
C PRO A 181 16.83 -21.13 33.76
N ALA A 182 16.93 -21.64 34.99
CA ALA A 182 17.66 -20.97 36.08
C ALA A 182 19.15 -20.75 35.75
N GLN A 183 19.71 -21.57 34.83
CA GLN A 183 21.02 -21.35 34.25
C GLN A 183 20.89 -20.46 33.02
N LYS A 184 21.62 -19.34 32.99
CA LYS A 184 21.69 -18.43 31.84
C LYS A 184 22.17 -19.20 30.60
N THR A 185 21.25 -19.59 29.73
CA THR A 185 21.60 -20.04 28.38
C THR A 185 21.45 -18.85 27.44
N LEU A 186 22.49 -18.53 26.67
CA LEU A 186 22.42 -17.48 25.62
C LEU A 186 21.62 -17.96 24.38
N GLU A 187 20.84 -19.04 24.54
CA GLU A 187 20.06 -19.66 23.48
C GLU A 187 18.64 -19.09 23.45
N VAL A 188 18.09 -19.01 22.25
CA VAL A 188 16.69 -18.65 22.04
C VAL A 188 15.81 -19.78 22.56
N VAL A 189 14.93 -19.49 23.50
CA VAL A 189 13.96 -20.46 24.05
C VAL A 189 12.75 -20.54 23.11
N ASP A 190 12.36 -21.75 22.73
CA ASP A 190 11.16 -21.99 21.93
C ASP A 190 9.95 -22.18 22.84
N LEU A 191 8.88 -21.43 22.58
CA LEU A 191 7.62 -21.50 23.31
C LEU A 191 6.51 -21.97 22.36
N THR A 192 5.88 -23.09 22.70
CA THR A 192 4.74 -23.57 21.92
C THR A 192 3.47 -22.77 22.24
N TRP A 193 2.59 -22.58 21.26
CA TRP A 193 1.37 -21.77 21.42
C TRP A 193 0.44 -22.29 22.53
N ASP A 194 0.45 -23.60 22.80
CA ASP A 194 -0.32 -24.21 23.88
C ASP A 194 0.14 -23.80 25.28
N ASN A 195 1.35 -23.28 25.42
CA ASN A 195 1.84 -22.71 26.69
C ASN A 195 1.41 -21.26 26.91
N LEU A 196 0.81 -20.60 25.92
CA LEU A 196 0.24 -19.26 26.09
C LEU A 196 -1.25 -19.32 26.47
N PRO A 197 -1.78 -18.23 27.08
CA PRO A 197 -3.22 -18.10 27.32
C PRO A 197 -4.04 -18.24 26.01
N PRO A 198 -5.27 -18.80 26.07
CA PRO A 198 -6.10 -18.99 24.88
C PRO A 198 -6.38 -17.73 24.06
N GLU A 199 -6.25 -16.55 24.65
CA GLU A 199 -6.37 -15.23 24.01
C GLU A 199 -5.37 -15.03 22.86
N TYR A 200 -4.17 -15.59 22.95
CA TYR A 200 -3.11 -15.48 21.93
C TYR A 200 -3.43 -16.31 20.67
N VAL A 201 -4.46 -17.14 20.76
CA VAL A 201 -4.73 -18.27 19.87
C VAL A 201 -6.17 -18.16 19.30
N LEU A 202 -6.79 -16.98 19.32
CA LEU A 202 -8.20 -16.78 18.93
C LEU A 202 -8.46 -16.69 17.42
N TYR A 203 -7.47 -16.31 16.61
CA TYR A 203 -7.67 -15.99 15.19
C TYR A 203 -6.88 -16.86 14.19
N PRO A 204 -6.67 -18.17 14.43
CA PRO A 204 -5.94 -19.02 13.49
C PRO A 204 -6.66 -19.08 12.15
N GLN A 205 -5.90 -19.23 11.06
CA GLN A 205 -6.47 -19.30 9.70
C GLN A 205 -6.92 -20.71 9.29
N SER A 206 -6.56 -21.74 10.07
CA SER A 206 -6.87 -23.13 9.75
C SER A 206 -7.59 -23.84 10.90
N LEU A 207 -8.59 -24.65 10.56
CA LEU A 207 -9.28 -25.50 11.52
C LEU A 207 -8.33 -26.56 12.13
N THR A 208 -7.36 -27.02 11.36
CA THR A 208 -6.31 -27.92 11.84
C THR A 208 -5.52 -27.29 12.99
N THR A 209 -5.16 -26.00 12.88
CA THR A 209 -4.46 -25.27 13.96
C THR A 209 -5.32 -25.23 15.22
N ILE A 210 -6.63 -24.94 15.09
CA ILE A 210 -7.57 -24.93 16.22
C ILE A 210 -7.62 -26.31 16.89
N PHE A 211 -7.82 -27.38 16.13
CA PHE A 211 -7.92 -28.72 16.69
C PHE A 211 -6.62 -29.18 17.34
N ASN A 212 -5.48 -28.89 16.72
CA ASN A 212 -4.17 -29.21 17.30
C ASN A 212 -3.97 -28.50 18.63
N TYR A 213 -4.33 -27.22 18.71
CA TYR A 213 -4.28 -26.46 19.97
C TYR A 213 -5.20 -27.07 21.03
N VAL A 214 -6.47 -27.33 20.70
CA VAL A 214 -7.43 -27.95 21.63
C VAL A 214 -6.93 -29.29 22.15
N HIS A 215 -6.39 -30.12 21.25
CA HIS A 215 -5.84 -31.43 21.62
C HIS A 215 -4.66 -31.31 22.58
N LYS A 216 -3.72 -30.38 22.33
CA LYS A 216 -2.57 -30.15 23.21
C LYS A 216 -2.98 -29.66 24.59
N ILE A 217 -3.94 -28.73 24.66
CA ILE A 217 -4.46 -28.25 25.95
C ILE A 217 -5.12 -29.38 26.74
N LYS A 218 -5.99 -30.19 26.10
CA LYS A 218 -6.61 -31.34 26.76
C LYS A 218 -5.58 -32.35 27.26
N ALA A 219 -4.57 -32.64 26.44
CA ALA A 219 -3.48 -33.55 26.82
C ALA A 219 -2.71 -33.02 28.03
N ARG A 220 -2.44 -31.70 28.08
CA ARG A 220 -1.79 -31.05 29.23
C ARG A 220 -2.62 -31.12 30.51
N GLU A 221 -3.94 -31.01 30.40
CA GLU A 221 -4.86 -31.17 31.53
C GLU A 221 -5.11 -32.62 31.94
N GLY A 222 -4.56 -33.61 31.21
CA GLY A 222 -4.87 -35.03 31.41
C GLY A 222 -6.33 -35.39 31.17
N SER A 223 -7.06 -34.56 30.40
CA SER A 223 -8.47 -34.75 30.12
C SER A 223 -8.69 -35.80 29.03
N ALA A 224 -9.70 -36.65 29.20
CA ALA A 224 -10.12 -37.59 28.16
C ALA A 224 -10.58 -36.84 26.90
N SER A 225 -10.48 -37.49 25.73
CA SER A 225 -10.73 -36.85 24.44
C SER A 225 -12.16 -36.33 24.28
N ASP A 226 -13.12 -36.98 24.94
CA ASP A 226 -14.55 -36.66 24.99
C ASP A 226 -14.92 -35.60 26.05
N MET A 227 -14.06 -35.38 27.05
CA MET A 227 -14.29 -34.37 28.09
C MET A 227 -13.84 -32.97 27.63
N PRO A 228 -14.58 -31.90 27.96
CA PRO A 228 -14.18 -30.54 27.64
C PRO A 228 -12.96 -30.12 28.49
N SER A 229 -12.09 -29.29 27.91
CA SER A 229 -10.96 -28.71 28.65
C SER A 229 -11.46 -27.67 29.66
N SER A 230 -10.92 -27.69 30.88
CA SER A 230 -11.30 -26.74 31.93
C SER A 230 -10.84 -25.31 31.62
N LEU A 231 -9.62 -25.16 31.09
CA LEU A 231 -9.04 -23.90 30.67
C LEU A 231 -9.80 -23.29 29.48
N LEU A 232 -10.10 -24.10 28.46
CA LEU A 232 -10.82 -23.60 27.28
C LEU A 232 -12.27 -23.24 27.59
N SER A 233 -12.90 -23.99 28.51
CA SER A 233 -14.28 -23.70 28.96
C SER A 233 -14.36 -22.43 29.78
N SER A 234 -13.44 -22.23 30.73
CA SER A 234 -13.42 -21.05 31.61
C SER A 234 -13.11 -19.76 30.85
N THR A 235 -12.28 -19.82 29.81
CA THR A 235 -11.97 -18.67 28.92
C THR A 235 -13.04 -18.43 27.84
N GLY A 236 -14.02 -19.34 27.72
CA GLY A 236 -15.04 -19.27 26.68
C GLY A 236 -14.48 -19.38 25.25
N TYR A 237 -13.35 -20.07 25.09
CA TYR A 237 -12.61 -20.17 23.83
C TYR A 237 -13.50 -20.61 22.65
N GLU A 238 -14.34 -21.62 22.85
CA GLU A 238 -15.29 -22.10 21.83
C GLU A 238 -16.23 -20.99 21.34
N LYS A 239 -16.82 -20.23 22.26
CA LYS A 239 -17.76 -19.14 21.94
C LYS A 239 -17.07 -18.00 21.18
N ARG A 240 -15.77 -17.84 21.38
CA ARG A 240 -14.97 -16.80 20.70
C ARG A 240 -14.49 -17.23 19.32
N VAL A 241 -14.16 -18.51 19.13
CA VAL A 241 -13.63 -19.03 17.85
C VAL A 241 -14.73 -19.47 16.90
N SER A 242 -15.85 -20.01 17.40
CA SER A 242 -16.93 -20.56 16.56
C SER A 242 -17.56 -19.56 15.57
N PRO A 243 -17.72 -18.25 15.87
CA PRO A 243 -18.26 -17.29 14.91
C PRO A 243 -17.37 -17.09 13.68
N PHE A 244 -16.11 -17.52 13.75
CA PHE A 244 -15.15 -17.38 12.66
C PHE A 244 -15.10 -18.60 11.73
N LEU A 245 -15.87 -19.65 12.01
CA LEU A 245 -15.86 -20.89 11.22
C LEU A 245 -16.95 -20.85 10.14
N PHE A 246 -16.53 -20.89 8.88
CA PHE A 246 -17.44 -20.84 7.72
C PHE A 246 -17.31 -22.09 6.87
N PRO A 247 -18.41 -22.65 6.35
CA PRO A 247 -18.35 -23.69 5.33
C PRO A 247 -17.70 -23.13 4.06
N ILE A 248 -16.91 -23.97 3.37
CA ILE A 248 -16.42 -23.62 2.02
C ILE A 248 -17.55 -23.90 1.04
N HIS A 249 -17.89 -22.92 0.20
CA HIS A 249 -18.72 -23.12 -0.99
C HIS A 249 -17.80 -23.03 -2.22
N SER A 250 -17.61 -24.16 -2.89
CA SER A 250 -16.71 -24.32 -4.03
C SER A 250 -17.38 -25.15 -5.13
N HIS A 251 -16.99 -24.89 -6.38
CA HIS A 251 -17.32 -25.76 -7.51
C HIS A 251 -16.68 -27.15 -7.40
N ASP A 252 -15.62 -27.30 -6.59
CA ASP A 252 -15.09 -28.61 -6.19
C ASP A 252 -15.89 -29.15 -4.99
N ASN A 253 -16.77 -30.12 -5.26
CA ASN A 253 -17.60 -30.80 -4.26
C ASN A 253 -16.79 -31.42 -3.10
N LYS A 254 -15.50 -31.73 -3.28
CA LYS A 254 -14.64 -32.25 -2.21
C LYS A 254 -14.30 -31.19 -1.16
N LEU A 255 -14.43 -29.91 -1.50
CA LEU A 255 -14.20 -28.79 -0.59
C LEU A 255 -15.47 -28.39 0.17
N ASN A 256 -16.67 -28.72 -0.32
CA ASN A 256 -17.94 -28.30 0.27
C ASN A 256 -18.23 -28.87 1.67
N ASN A 257 -17.52 -29.92 2.06
CA ASN A 257 -17.58 -30.50 3.42
C ASN A 257 -16.50 -29.96 4.36
N LYS A 258 -15.71 -28.97 3.93
CA LYS A 258 -14.63 -28.37 4.73
C LYS A 258 -15.08 -27.03 5.33
N MET A 259 -14.51 -26.68 6.48
CA MET A 259 -14.65 -25.35 7.07
C MET A 259 -13.34 -24.57 6.96
N ARG A 260 -13.45 -23.24 6.86
CA ARG A 260 -12.32 -22.29 6.98
C ARG A 260 -12.54 -21.41 8.20
N SER A 261 -11.44 -21.00 8.82
CA SER A 261 -11.47 -19.91 9.79
C SER A 261 -11.25 -18.59 9.05
N LYS A 262 -12.17 -17.64 9.22
CA LYS A 262 -12.04 -16.25 8.73
C LYS A 262 -11.62 -15.29 9.85
N GLY A 263 -11.21 -15.79 11.02
CA GLY A 263 -11.02 -14.98 12.24
C GLY A 263 -10.12 -13.76 12.03
N VAL A 264 -8.92 -13.96 11.47
CA VAL A 264 -8.01 -12.82 11.22
C VAL A 264 -8.57 -11.82 10.19
N LYS A 265 -9.45 -12.24 9.28
CA LYS A 265 -10.10 -11.31 8.33
C LYS A 265 -11.12 -10.42 9.04
N TYR A 266 -11.88 -10.98 9.98
CA TYR A 266 -12.75 -10.20 10.85
C TYR A 266 -11.93 -9.23 11.72
N LEU A 267 -10.80 -9.69 12.25
CA LEU A 267 -9.90 -8.83 13.03
C LEU A 267 -9.29 -7.70 12.18
N ALA A 268 -8.86 -8.00 10.96
CA ALA A 268 -8.36 -7.01 10.00
C ALA A 268 -9.43 -5.97 9.68
N ALA A 269 -10.67 -6.41 9.45
CA ALA A 269 -11.82 -5.52 9.23
C ALA A 269 -12.15 -4.66 10.46
N GLU A 270 -12.06 -5.22 11.67
CA GLU A 270 -12.24 -4.47 12.91
C GLU A 270 -11.17 -3.37 13.06
N PHE A 271 -9.91 -3.71 12.85
CA PHE A 271 -8.80 -2.76 12.92
C PHE A 271 -8.91 -1.66 11.86
N ALA A 272 -9.18 -2.05 10.62
CA ALA A 272 -9.40 -1.12 9.51
C ALA A 272 -10.59 -0.19 9.77
N GLY A 273 -11.73 -0.73 10.24
CA GLY A 273 -12.91 0.07 10.55
C GLY A 273 -12.64 1.12 11.64
N LYS A 274 -11.93 0.75 12.72
CA LYS A 274 -11.52 1.71 13.76
C LYS A 274 -10.59 2.80 13.21
N ALA A 275 -9.65 2.41 12.35
CA ALA A 275 -8.71 3.33 11.72
C ALA A 275 -9.40 4.34 10.79
N VAL A 276 -10.33 3.88 9.95
CA VAL A 276 -11.12 4.76 9.08
C VAL A 276 -11.97 5.73 9.91
N LEU A 277 -12.64 5.26 10.96
CA LEU A 277 -13.41 6.12 11.85
C LEU A 277 -12.56 7.21 12.51
N GLU A 278 -11.30 6.91 12.84
CA GLU A 278 -10.39 7.90 13.43
C GLU A 278 -9.87 8.91 12.38
N LEU A 279 -9.61 8.48 11.14
CA LEU A 279 -9.22 9.38 10.04
C LEU A 279 -10.36 10.32 9.63
N GLU A 280 -11.59 9.83 9.65
CA GLU A 280 -12.79 10.59 9.26
C GLU A 280 -13.42 11.39 10.41
N ARG A 281 -12.82 11.36 11.60
CA ARG A 281 -13.34 12.03 12.78
C ARG A 281 -13.40 13.56 12.60
N SER A 282 -14.40 14.18 13.21
CA SER A 282 -14.53 15.64 13.30
C SER A 282 -14.48 16.13 14.76
N PRO A 283 -13.56 17.05 15.13
CA PRO A 283 -12.51 17.63 14.29
C PRO A 283 -11.46 16.60 13.85
N VAL A 284 -10.78 16.87 12.74
CA VAL A 284 -9.77 15.96 12.15
C VAL A 284 -8.62 15.73 13.12
N SER A 285 -8.42 14.47 13.53
CA SER A 285 -7.32 14.06 14.42
C SER A 285 -5.98 13.97 13.68
N TYR A 286 -6.01 13.60 12.39
CA TYR A 286 -4.81 13.32 11.59
C TYR A 286 -4.87 14.08 10.26
N THR A 287 -4.02 15.09 10.11
CA THR A 287 -3.89 15.85 8.85
C THR A 287 -2.87 15.18 7.91
N ASP A 288 -2.93 15.47 6.61
CA ASP A 288 -1.92 14.97 5.67
C ASP A 288 -0.50 15.40 6.06
N ALA A 289 -0.33 16.59 6.65
CA ALA A 289 0.97 17.02 7.18
C ALA A 289 1.50 16.07 8.25
N MET A 290 0.65 15.63 9.17
CA MET A 290 0.99 14.68 10.23
C MET A 290 1.24 13.29 9.67
N LEU A 291 0.42 12.84 8.72
CA LEU A 291 0.60 11.54 8.06
C LEU A 291 1.88 11.49 7.22
N ILE A 292 2.26 12.59 6.55
CA ILE A 292 3.54 12.69 5.84
C ILE A 292 4.71 12.54 6.83
N ASP A 293 4.64 13.24 7.96
CA ASP A 293 5.68 13.16 8.99
C ASP A 293 5.75 11.75 9.60
N LEU A 294 4.60 11.11 9.85
CA LEU A 294 4.51 9.75 10.39
C LEU A 294 5.08 8.69 9.43
N CYS A 295 4.70 8.78 8.15
CA CYS A 295 4.98 7.71 7.18
C CYS A 295 6.38 7.83 6.55
N TYR A 296 6.88 9.04 6.32
CA TYR A 296 8.05 9.24 5.47
C TYR A 296 9.27 9.83 6.19
N LYS A 297 9.11 10.62 7.26
CA LYS A 297 10.20 11.42 7.83
C LYS A 297 11.45 10.61 8.21
N GLU A 298 11.27 9.47 8.88
CA GLU A 298 12.39 8.67 9.39
C GLU A 298 12.91 7.66 8.36
N GLN A 299 12.01 7.07 7.58
CA GLN A 299 12.34 5.96 6.68
C GLN A 299 12.70 6.42 5.26
N TYR A 300 12.05 7.50 4.79
CA TYR A 300 12.16 8.03 3.43
C TYR A 300 12.34 9.57 3.47
N PRO A 301 13.44 10.09 4.05
CA PRO A 301 13.62 11.51 4.28
C PRO A 301 13.64 12.37 3.00
N LEU A 302 14.09 11.83 1.87
CA LEU A 302 14.06 12.57 0.61
C LEU A 302 12.65 12.64 0.04
N VAL A 303 11.89 11.54 0.07
CA VAL A 303 10.46 11.53 -0.27
C VAL A 303 9.69 12.49 0.64
N HIS A 304 9.95 12.45 1.95
CA HIS A 304 9.36 13.38 2.93
C HIS A 304 9.56 14.84 2.51
N SER A 305 10.80 15.23 2.17
CA SER A 305 11.10 16.58 1.67
C SER A 305 10.25 16.96 0.46
N VAL A 306 10.12 16.07 -0.53
CA VAL A 306 9.33 16.31 -1.74
C VAL A 306 7.85 16.46 -1.40
N LEU A 307 7.31 15.61 -0.52
CA LEU A 307 5.90 15.66 -0.12
C LEU A 307 5.55 16.92 0.67
N LYS A 308 6.47 17.43 1.51
CA LYS A 308 6.26 18.71 2.21
C LYS A 308 6.23 19.89 1.23
N MET A 309 7.04 19.87 0.17
CA MET A 309 6.99 20.88 -0.89
C MET A 309 5.67 20.77 -1.68
N ALA A 310 5.26 19.56 -2.04
CA ALA A 310 3.98 19.31 -2.73
C ALA A 310 2.80 19.83 -1.91
N LEU A 311 2.76 19.55 -0.60
CA LEU A 311 1.71 20.03 0.30
C LEU A 311 1.68 21.57 0.40
N ALA A 312 2.85 22.22 0.44
CA ALA A 312 2.92 23.69 0.44
C ALA A 312 2.37 24.29 -0.87
N LEU A 313 2.63 23.62 -2.01
CA LEU A 313 2.13 24.04 -3.31
C LEU A 313 0.62 23.83 -3.48
N GLU A 314 0.01 22.83 -2.81
CA GLU A 314 -1.46 22.69 -2.79
C GLU A 314 -2.14 23.93 -2.20
N ALA A 315 -1.55 24.50 -1.15
CA ALA A 315 -2.07 25.71 -0.52
C ALA A 315 -1.85 26.96 -1.38
N GLU A 316 -0.72 27.04 -2.08
CA GLU A 316 -0.39 28.17 -2.98
C GLU A 316 -1.19 28.13 -4.29
N TYR A 317 -1.41 26.94 -4.84
CA TYR A 317 -2.10 26.70 -6.12
C TYR A 317 -3.19 25.62 -5.96
N PRO A 318 -4.34 25.94 -5.35
CA PRO A 318 -5.43 24.98 -5.20
C PRO A 318 -5.94 24.50 -6.58
N TYR A 319 -5.90 23.20 -6.81
CA TYR A 319 -6.50 22.59 -8.01
C TYR A 319 -7.88 22.05 -7.66
N LYS A 320 -8.89 22.38 -8.46
CA LYS A 320 -10.27 21.96 -8.24
C LYS A 320 -10.81 21.28 -9.50
N ASP A 321 -11.38 20.09 -9.32
CA ASP A 321 -12.17 19.42 -10.35
C ASP A 321 -13.63 19.27 -9.92
N LYS A 322 -14.39 18.44 -10.66
CA LYS A 322 -15.82 18.17 -10.37
C LYS A 322 -16.07 17.52 -9.01
N TYR A 323 -15.04 16.95 -8.36
CA TYR A 323 -15.11 16.31 -7.05
C TYR A 323 -14.61 17.22 -5.92
N GLY A 324 -14.17 18.45 -6.24
CA GLY A 324 -13.70 19.43 -5.25
C GLY A 324 -12.20 19.68 -5.35
N ILE A 325 -11.64 20.24 -4.27
CA ILE A 325 -10.20 20.49 -4.17
C ILE A 325 -9.48 19.14 -4.20
N GLN A 326 -8.47 19.03 -5.05
CA GLN A 326 -7.67 17.82 -5.21
C GLN A 326 -6.27 18.02 -4.62
N SER A 327 -5.73 16.94 -4.07
CA SER A 327 -4.35 16.90 -3.60
C SER A 327 -3.33 16.84 -4.73
N HIS A 328 -2.07 17.08 -4.40
CA HIS A 328 -0.95 17.01 -5.30
C HIS A 328 -0.75 15.56 -5.74
N PRO A 329 -0.56 15.29 -7.05
CA PRO A 329 -0.41 13.92 -7.56
C PRO A 329 0.88 13.22 -7.09
N MET A 330 1.73 13.89 -6.31
CA MET A 330 2.94 13.27 -5.74
C MET A 330 2.62 12.33 -4.58
N PHE A 331 1.49 12.52 -3.89
CA PHE A 331 1.06 11.60 -2.82
C PHE A 331 0.82 10.20 -3.35
N GLU A 332 0.16 10.07 -4.49
CA GLU A 332 -0.04 8.80 -5.19
C GLU A 332 1.30 8.15 -5.52
N LEU A 333 2.19 8.86 -6.23
CA LEU A 333 3.48 8.30 -6.63
C LEU A 333 4.30 7.82 -5.42
N ALA A 334 4.32 8.60 -4.34
CA ALA A 334 5.00 8.22 -3.10
C ALA A 334 4.34 7.01 -2.43
N PHE A 335 3.01 6.99 -2.28
CA PHE A 335 2.29 5.89 -1.65
C PHE A 335 2.55 4.54 -2.34
N TYR A 336 2.68 4.54 -3.67
CA TYR A 336 2.95 3.31 -4.40
C TYR A 336 4.44 2.92 -4.43
N HIS A 337 5.34 3.91 -4.45
CA HIS A 337 6.75 3.71 -4.81
C HIS A 337 7.77 4.31 -3.83
N ALA A 338 7.41 4.63 -2.58
CA ALA A 338 8.26 5.35 -1.62
C ALA A 338 9.72 4.85 -1.57
N GLY A 339 9.94 3.56 -1.33
CA GLY A 339 11.31 3.01 -1.24
C GLY A 339 12.11 3.09 -2.53
N VAL A 340 11.45 2.96 -3.68
CA VAL A 340 12.09 3.14 -5.00
C VAL A 340 12.41 4.61 -5.21
N LEU A 341 11.44 5.48 -4.96
CA LEU A 341 11.55 6.91 -5.14
C LEU A 341 12.67 7.47 -4.25
N GLU A 342 12.78 7.04 -3.00
CA GLU A 342 13.88 7.40 -2.09
C GLU A 342 15.25 7.03 -2.68
N SER A 343 15.39 5.81 -3.22
CA SER A 343 16.62 5.38 -3.89
C SER A 343 16.95 6.25 -5.10
N CYS A 344 15.96 6.60 -5.93
CA CYS A 344 16.16 7.46 -7.08
C CYS A 344 16.52 8.90 -6.68
N LEU A 345 15.81 9.45 -5.68
CA LEU A 345 16.06 10.79 -5.12
C LEU A 345 17.44 10.90 -4.47
N SER A 346 18.10 9.81 -4.10
CA SER A 346 19.51 9.87 -3.65
C SER A 346 20.46 10.38 -4.73
N LYS A 347 20.04 10.42 -6.01
CA LYS A 347 20.83 10.96 -7.12
C LYS A 347 20.56 12.46 -7.28
N PRO A 348 21.58 13.34 -7.23
CA PRO A 348 21.37 14.80 -7.22
C PRO A 348 20.53 15.36 -8.38
N ASN A 349 20.75 14.87 -9.61
CA ASN A 349 20.00 15.35 -10.78
C ASN A 349 18.54 14.90 -10.76
N PHE A 350 18.26 13.68 -10.29
CA PHE A 350 16.90 13.18 -10.12
C PHE A 350 16.18 13.93 -9.00
N TYR A 351 16.86 14.15 -7.87
CA TYR A 351 16.37 14.97 -6.76
C TYR A 351 15.99 16.38 -7.23
N LYS A 352 16.85 17.01 -8.04
CA LYS A 352 16.62 18.36 -8.57
C LYS A 352 15.33 18.44 -9.39
N ILE A 353 14.98 17.42 -10.15
CA ILE A 353 13.74 17.37 -10.95
C ILE A 353 12.50 17.39 -10.03
N PHE A 354 12.47 16.52 -9.02
CA PHE A 354 11.32 16.36 -8.12
C PHE A 354 11.28 17.37 -6.96
N THR A 355 12.25 18.27 -6.87
CA THR A 355 12.26 19.43 -5.96
C THR A 355 12.20 20.77 -6.68
N ASP A 356 12.10 20.76 -8.01
CA ASP A 356 11.93 21.97 -8.80
C ASP A 356 10.50 22.52 -8.61
N LYS A 357 10.41 23.74 -8.07
CA LYS A 357 9.12 24.39 -7.78
C LYS A 357 8.24 24.51 -9.02
N ALA A 358 8.83 24.82 -10.18
CA ALA A 358 8.07 25.03 -11.40
C ALA A 358 7.47 23.72 -11.92
N LEU A 359 8.25 22.63 -11.96
CA LEU A 359 7.73 21.31 -12.32
C LEU A 359 6.64 20.82 -11.37
N LEU A 360 6.85 20.95 -10.05
CA LEU A 360 5.81 20.58 -9.08
C LEU A 360 4.55 21.44 -9.26
N THR A 361 4.68 22.73 -9.59
CA THR A 361 3.53 23.59 -9.89
C THR A 361 2.80 23.14 -11.15
N LEU A 362 3.50 22.72 -12.22
CA LEU A 362 2.87 22.14 -13.41
C LEU A 362 2.11 20.85 -13.09
N MET A 363 2.65 20.02 -12.18
CA MET A 363 1.96 18.84 -11.68
C MET A 363 0.70 19.22 -10.91
N GLN A 364 0.81 20.14 -9.96
CA GLN A 364 -0.31 20.64 -9.16
C GLN A 364 -1.42 21.21 -10.05
N LYS A 365 -1.07 21.97 -11.10
CA LYS A 365 -2.03 22.57 -12.03
C LYS A 365 -2.72 21.61 -13.00
N GLY A 366 -2.34 20.33 -13.06
CA GLY A 366 -3.00 19.38 -13.98
C GLY A 366 -2.23 19.08 -15.26
N PHE A 367 -1.15 19.81 -15.53
CA PHE A 367 -0.48 19.77 -16.84
C PHE A 367 0.58 18.68 -16.95
N LEU A 368 1.11 18.21 -15.82
CA LEU A 368 2.13 17.17 -15.77
C LEU A 368 1.72 16.03 -14.86
N ASP A 369 1.76 14.80 -15.37
CA ASP A 369 1.57 13.59 -14.57
C ASP A 369 2.92 13.13 -14.00
N PRO A 370 3.12 13.13 -12.67
CA PRO A 370 4.36 12.66 -12.07
C PRO A 370 4.65 11.19 -12.36
N HIS A 371 3.64 10.35 -12.59
CA HIS A 371 3.85 8.94 -12.93
C HIS A 371 4.45 8.80 -14.33
N GLN A 372 3.88 9.48 -15.34
CA GLN A 372 4.44 9.49 -16.69
C GLN A 372 5.85 10.09 -16.72
N LEU A 373 6.09 11.14 -15.92
CA LEU A 373 7.42 11.71 -15.78
C LEU A 373 8.38 10.69 -15.18
N PHE A 374 8.00 10.03 -14.08
CA PHE A 374 8.81 9.01 -13.42
C PHE A 374 9.17 7.88 -14.39
N GLN A 375 8.20 7.33 -15.12
CA GLN A 375 8.41 6.29 -16.13
C GLN A 375 9.37 6.71 -17.25
N LYS A 376 9.38 8.00 -17.66
CA LYS A 376 10.34 8.50 -18.66
C LYS A 376 11.76 8.68 -18.13
N LEU A 377 11.92 8.73 -16.80
CA LEU A 377 13.22 8.93 -16.15
C LEU A 377 13.81 7.62 -15.63
N THR A 378 13.07 6.52 -15.73
CA THR A 378 13.47 5.23 -15.17
C THR A 378 13.15 4.07 -16.09
N THR A 379 14.04 3.09 -16.17
CA THR A 379 13.77 1.78 -16.78
C THR A 379 13.46 0.73 -15.72
N VAL A 380 12.65 -0.25 -16.12
CA VAL A 380 12.41 -1.47 -15.34
C VAL A 380 13.14 -2.63 -16.00
N THR A 381 14.07 -3.23 -15.29
CA THR A 381 14.68 -4.51 -15.66
C THR A 381 14.34 -5.55 -14.58
N SER A 382 15.33 -6.02 -13.83
CA SER A 382 15.16 -6.74 -12.56
C SER A 382 15.07 -5.78 -11.36
N SER A 383 15.46 -4.52 -11.55
CA SER A 383 15.33 -3.42 -10.59
C SER A 383 15.01 -2.12 -11.34
N ILE A 384 14.63 -1.07 -10.60
CA ILE A 384 14.35 0.24 -11.19
C ILE A 384 15.67 1.00 -11.29
N GLU A 385 16.05 1.36 -12.50
CA GLU A 385 17.28 2.09 -12.81
C GLU A 385 16.94 3.47 -13.37
N ILE A 386 17.82 4.45 -13.12
CA ILE A 386 17.64 5.80 -13.63
C ILE A 386 18.22 5.92 -15.04
N GLU A 387 17.42 6.43 -15.97
CA GLU A 387 17.86 6.79 -17.31
C GLU A 387 18.62 8.12 -17.29
N GLN A 388 19.95 8.04 -17.34
CA GLN A 388 20.81 9.23 -17.21
C GLN A 388 20.61 10.27 -18.31
N GLN A 389 20.37 9.84 -19.55
CA GLN A 389 20.20 10.78 -20.67
C GLN A 389 18.91 11.62 -20.51
N PRO A 390 17.69 11.03 -20.35
CA PRO A 390 16.48 11.79 -20.05
C PRO A 390 16.61 12.69 -18.82
N VAL A 391 17.21 12.21 -17.74
CA VAL A 391 17.44 13.01 -16.53
C VAL A 391 18.29 14.24 -16.83
N ASN A 392 19.45 14.07 -17.46
CA ASN A 392 20.34 15.18 -17.77
C ASN A 392 19.70 16.19 -18.73
N GLN A 393 18.89 15.69 -19.68
CA GLN A 393 18.16 16.54 -20.61
C GLN A 393 17.12 17.39 -19.90
N LEU A 394 16.29 16.79 -19.04
CA LEU A 394 15.29 17.51 -18.26
C LEU A 394 15.94 18.49 -17.28
N VAL A 395 17.02 18.10 -16.59
CA VAL A 395 17.79 19.00 -15.72
C VAL A 395 18.28 20.22 -16.47
N GLY A 396 18.73 20.05 -17.71
CA GLY A 396 19.12 21.16 -18.59
C GLY A 396 17.97 22.10 -18.95
N ASN A 397 16.74 21.60 -18.96
CA ASN A 397 15.52 22.32 -19.31
C ASN A 397 14.77 22.90 -18.08
N LEU A 398 15.16 22.58 -16.84
CA LEU A 398 14.49 23.12 -15.64
C LEU A 398 14.35 24.64 -15.62
N PRO A 399 15.38 25.45 -15.97
CA PRO A 399 15.22 26.91 -15.98
C PRO A 399 14.11 27.42 -16.90
N ALA A 400 13.77 26.67 -17.95
CA ALA A 400 12.69 27.02 -18.87
C ALA A 400 11.30 26.73 -18.28
N CYS A 401 11.18 25.89 -17.26
CA CYS A 401 9.90 25.52 -16.65
C CYS A 401 9.25 26.70 -15.91
N GLU A 402 10.03 27.65 -15.40
CA GLU A 402 9.49 28.87 -14.78
C GLU A 402 8.63 29.68 -15.76
N SER A 403 9.13 29.84 -16.99
CA SER A 403 8.39 30.54 -18.05
C SER A 403 7.14 29.76 -18.48
N LEU A 404 7.18 28.43 -18.46
CA LEU A 404 6.00 27.61 -18.72
C LEU A 404 4.93 27.81 -17.65
N VAL A 405 5.30 27.82 -16.37
CA VAL A 405 4.34 28.04 -15.26
C VAL A 405 3.70 29.41 -15.33
N GLU A 406 4.47 30.45 -15.69
CA GLU A 406 3.98 31.82 -15.83
C GLU A 406 2.88 31.92 -16.89
N VAL A 407 3.07 31.29 -18.06
CA VAL A 407 2.14 31.37 -19.20
C VAL A 407 0.99 30.39 -19.08
N LEU A 408 1.30 29.11 -18.87
CA LEU A 408 0.29 28.05 -18.76
C LEU A 408 -0.53 28.23 -17.47
N GLY A 409 -0.03 29.03 -16.53
CA GLY A 409 -0.68 29.27 -15.26
C GLY A 409 -2.08 29.88 -15.35
N SER A 410 -2.40 30.57 -16.45
CA SER A 410 -3.72 31.11 -16.76
C SER A 410 -4.55 30.23 -17.70
N GLU A 411 -3.96 29.17 -18.27
CA GLU A 411 -4.68 28.28 -19.20
C GLU A 411 -5.54 27.26 -18.46
N THR A 412 -6.68 26.88 -19.05
CA THR A 412 -7.58 25.87 -18.49
C THR A 412 -7.20 24.45 -18.88
N THR A 413 -6.51 24.27 -20.01
CA THR A 413 -6.15 22.96 -20.57
C THR A 413 -4.87 23.07 -21.38
N VAL A 414 -3.97 22.11 -21.21
CA VAL A 414 -2.73 21.99 -21.97
C VAL A 414 -2.67 20.59 -22.58
N ASP A 415 -2.06 20.47 -23.75
CA ASP A 415 -1.71 19.16 -24.32
C ASP A 415 -0.55 18.56 -23.50
N ASN A 416 -0.90 17.64 -22.59
CA ASN A 416 0.06 17.00 -21.68
C ASN A 416 1.16 16.23 -22.43
N GLU A 417 0.84 15.58 -23.55
CA GLU A 417 1.83 14.83 -24.34
C GLU A 417 2.84 15.77 -24.98
N LEU A 418 2.35 16.89 -25.53
CA LEU A 418 3.20 17.93 -26.09
C LEU A 418 4.10 18.56 -25.02
N LEU A 419 3.55 18.87 -23.85
CA LEU A 419 4.32 19.43 -22.74
C LEU A 419 5.44 18.46 -22.31
N VAL A 420 5.10 17.19 -22.09
CA VAL A 420 6.09 16.17 -21.75
C VAL A 420 7.15 16.04 -22.85
N LYS A 421 6.77 16.01 -24.13
CA LYS A 421 7.74 15.99 -25.24
C LYS A 421 8.69 17.19 -25.20
N LEU A 422 8.19 18.38 -24.89
CA LEU A 422 9.00 19.60 -24.81
C LEU A 422 9.98 19.59 -23.65
N LEU A 423 9.56 19.09 -22.48
CA LEU A 423 10.44 18.90 -21.31
C LEU A 423 11.68 18.06 -21.65
N PHE A 424 11.55 17.14 -22.61
CA PHE A 424 12.64 16.32 -23.15
C PHE A 424 13.05 16.73 -24.58
N SER A 425 12.84 17.98 -24.99
CA SER A 425 13.38 18.51 -26.24
C SER A 425 14.78 19.08 -26.03
N SER A 426 15.68 18.86 -26.98
CA SER A 426 17.02 19.48 -26.98
C SER A 426 16.97 20.97 -27.31
N LYS A 427 15.83 21.47 -27.81
CA LYS A 427 15.64 22.86 -28.23
C LYS A 427 15.12 23.76 -27.12
N MET A 428 14.39 23.20 -26.15
CA MET A 428 13.68 23.94 -25.10
C MET A 428 14.61 24.91 -24.35
N LYS A 429 15.73 24.42 -23.81
CA LYS A 429 16.75 25.29 -23.18
C LYS A 429 17.18 26.44 -24.08
N SER A 430 17.58 26.16 -25.31
CA SER A 430 18.08 27.19 -26.22
C SER A 430 17.01 28.24 -26.59
N PHE A 431 15.74 27.81 -26.67
CA PHE A 431 14.61 28.68 -26.94
C PHE A 431 14.42 29.69 -25.82
N PHE A 432 14.33 29.23 -24.58
CA PHE A 432 14.10 30.09 -23.41
C PHE A 432 15.35 30.88 -22.98
N GLN A 433 16.55 30.50 -23.43
CA GLN A 433 17.76 31.32 -23.28
C GLN A 433 17.79 32.53 -24.22
N ASN A 434 16.96 32.55 -25.27
CA ASN A 434 16.76 33.73 -26.11
C ASN A 434 15.63 34.57 -25.51
N GLN A 435 15.98 35.70 -24.89
CA GLN A 435 15.03 36.54 -24.18
C GLN A 435 13.86 36.99 -25.08
N THR A 436 14.14 37.39 -26.32
CA THR A 436 13.09 37.81 -27.26
C THR A 436 12.09 36.69 -27.56
N LEU A 437 12.55 35.44 -27.70
CA LEU A 437 11.65 34.29 -27.90
C LEU A 437 10.86 33.97 -26.62
N ALA A 438 11.52 34.03 -25.46
CA ALA A 438 10.85 33.84 -24.18
C ALA A 438 9.76 34.91 -23.95
N ASP A 439 10.02 36.17 -24.28
CA ASP A 439 9.06 37.27 -24.16
C ASP A 439 7.88 37.09 -25.11
N LEU A 440 8.12 36.69 -26.36
CA LEU A 440 7.04 36.37 -27.32
C LEU A 440 6.18 35.19 -26.85
N PHE A 441 6.78 34.19 -26.19
CA PHE A 441 6.03 33.11 -25.55
C PHE A 441 5.22 33.61 -24.35
N LYS A 442 5.82 34.46 -23.49
CA LYS A 442 5.13 35.07 -22.35
C LYS A 442 3.94 35.95 -22.75
N ASN A 443 4.07 36.64 -23.87
CA ASN A 443 3.00 37.44 -24.48
C ASN A 443 2.01 36.59 -25.30
N GLN A 444 2.06 35.25 -25.20
CA GLN A 444 1.18 34.30 -25.89
C GLN A 444 1.19 34.43 -27.42
N LYS A 445 2.25 34.99 -28.01
CA LYS A 445 2.43 35.09 -29.47
C LYS A 445 2.98 33.79 -30.05
N ILE A 446 3.77 33.06 -29.27
CA ILE A 446 4.28 31.72 -29.60
C ILE A 446 3.50 30.72 -28.77
N SER A 447 2.87 29.74 -29.42
CA SER A 447 2.20 28.65 -28.72
C SER A 447 3.17 27.54 -28.33
N LEU A 448 2.76 26.69 -27.39
CA LEU A 448 3.53 25.53 -26.93
C LEU A 448 4.01 24.65 -28.11
N SER A 449 3.16 24.43 -29.12
CA SER A 449 3.47 23.56 -30.27
C SER A 449 4.51 24.14 -31.23
N MET A 450 4.78 25.44 -31.16
CA MET A 450 5.77 26.11 -32.00
C MET A 450 7.20 26.01 -31.45
N ILE A 451 7.36 25.81 -30.13
CA ILE A 451 8.67 25.83 -29.47
C ILE A 451 9.63 24.81 -30.11
N ASP A 452 9.18 23.57 -30.31
CA ASP A 452 10.03 22.52 -30.90
C ASP A 452 10.24 22.70 -32.41
N GLN A 453 9.52 23.61 -33.07
CA GLN A 453 9.69 23.92 -34.50
C GLN A 453 10.78 25.00 -34.72
N ILE A 454 11.01 25.85 -33.74
CA ILE A 454 11.93 26.98 -33.84
C ILE A 454 13.37 26.51 -33.56
N LEU A 455 14.22 26.56 -34.59
CA LEU A 455 15.64 26.24 -34.49
C LEU A 455 16.43 27.53 -34.21
N VAL A 456 16.70 27.81 -32.94
CA VAL A 456 17.30 29.09 -32.48
C VAL A 456 18.59 29.44 -33.22
N TYR A 457 19.44 28.47 -33.53
CA TYR A 457 20.71 28.69 -34.25
C TYR A 457 20.53 29.19 -35.70
N LYS A 458 19.35 29.05 -36.29
CA LYS A 458 19.03 29.59 -37.63
C LYS A 458 18.57 31.05 -37.58
N ILE A 459 18.28 31.59 -36.41
CA ILE A 459 17.83 32.96 -36.24
C ILE A 459 19.04 33.89 -36.37
N ASN A 460 18.98 34.85 -37.29
CA ASN A 460 19.96 35.92 -37.34
C ASN A 460 19.70 36.87 -36.17
N LYS A 461 20.48 36.73 -35.09
CA LYS A 461 20.32 37.49 -33.85
C LYS A 461 20.24 39.00 -34.08
N THR A 462 21.17 39.55 -34.88
CA THR A 462 21.25 41.00 -35.15
C THR A 462 20.05 41.52 -35.92
N GLN A 463 19.50 40.74 -36.86
CA GLN A 463 18.29 41.13 -37.58
C GLN A 463 17.06 41.01 -36.69
N PHE A 464 16.95 39.92 -35.93
CA PHE A 464 15.78 39.60 -35.12
C PHE A 464 15.59 40.58 -33.96
N GLU A 465 16.69 41.00 -33.32
CA GLU A 465 16.66 42.01 -32.24
C GLU A 465 16.34 43.43 -32.74
N LYS A 466 16.48 43.71 -34.04
CA LYS A 466 16.17 45.02 -34.64
C LYS A 466 14.70 45.19 -35.03
N LEU A 467 13.91 44.12 -35.00
CA LEU A 467 12.47 44.19 -35.28
C LEU A 467 11.78 44.83 -34.07
N GLU A 468 11.00 45.88 -34.31
CA GLU A 468 10.48 46.73 -33.24
C GLU A 468 9.21 46.14 -32.62
N SER A 469 8.33 45.52 -33.43
CA SER A 469 7.05 44.97 -32.97
C SER A 469 7.07 43.44 -32.81
N ASP A 470 6.17 42.93 -31.96
CA ASP A 470 5.97 41.49 -31.80
C ASP A 470 5.41 40.87 -33.09
N GLU A 471 4.60 41.61 -33.85
CA GLU A 471 4.06 41.20 -35.15
C GLU A 471 5.17 41.00 -36.19
N GLU A 472 6.14 41.91 -36.27
CA GLU A 472 7.29 41.80 -37.17
C GLU A 472 8.16 40.59 -36.82
N LYS A 473 8.39 40.37 -35.53
CA LYS A 473 9.14 39.20 -35.04
C LYS A 473 8.41 37.91 -35.37
N MET A 474 7.09 37.86 -35.19
CA MET A 474 6.30 36.69 -35.54
C MET A 474 6.27 36.43 -37.04
N ASP A 475 6.16 37.46 -37.89
CA ASP A 475 6.23 37.31 -39.35
C ASP A 475 7.59 36.76 -39.80
N TYR A 476 8.69 37.24 -39.20
CA TYR A 476 10.02 36.68 -39.42
C TYR A 476 10.09 35.19 -39.06
N LEU A 477 9.60 34.80 -37.87
CA LEU A 477 9.62 33.40 -37.41
C LEU A 477 8.72 32.50 -38.27
N THR A 478 7.51 32.97 -38.62
CA THR A 478 6.58 32.25 -39.48
C THR A 478 7.18 31.98 -40.86
N LYS A 479 7.87 32.97 -41.46
CA LYS A 479 8.55 32.80 -42.75
C LYS A 479 9.74 31.84 -42.66
N LEU A 480 10.51 31.92 -41.57
CA LEU A 480 11.74 31.14 -41.42
C LEU A 480 11.47 29.66 -41.11
N PHE A 481 10.40 29.37 -40.35
CA PHE A 481 10.10 28.01 -39.86
C PHE A 481 8.77 27.45 -40.36
N SER A 482 8.06 28.17 -41.23
CA SER A 482 6.74 27.77 -41.76
C SER A 482 5.71 27.49 -40.67
N LEU A 483 5.71 28.31 -39.60
CA LEU A 483 4.82 28.13 -38.46
C LEU A 483 3.36 28.39 -38.86
N LYS A 484 2.43 27.53 -38.44
CA LYS A 484 1.00 27.80 -38.60
C LYS A 484 0.61 28.96 -37.68
N LYS A 485 0.10 30.07 -38.23
CA LYS A 485 -0.37 31.20 -37.40
C LYS A 485 -1.46 30.72 -36.43
N MET A 486 -1.44 31.21 -35.19
CA MET A 486 -2.57 31.01 -34.27
C MET A 486 -3.83 31.64 -34.88
N PRO A 487 -5.03 31.03 -34.70
CA PRO A 487 -6.27 31.72 -35.01
C PRO A 487 -6.31 33.02 -34.20
N ALA A 488 -6.56 34.14 -34.86
CA ALA A 488 -6.80 35.39 -34.13
C ALA A 488 -8.03 35.21 -33.22
N GLU A 489 -7.94 35.64 -31.97
CA GLU A 489 -9.10 35.74 -31.08
C GLU A 489 -10.17 36.56 -31.79
N VAL A 490 -11.36 35.98 -31.95
CA VAL A 490 -12.52 36.70 -32.45
C VAL A 490 -12.99 37.62 -31.34
N ASP A 491 -12.82 38.93 -31.52
CA ASP A 491 -13.44 39.97 -30.69
C ASP A 491 -14.94 39.66 -30.55
N ALA A 492 -15.34 39.18 -29.37
CA ALA A 492 -16.73 38.94 -29.04
C ALA A 492 -17.37 40.24 -28.52
N THR A 493 -17.76 41.13 -29.44
CA THR A 493 -18.80 42.12 -29.18
C THR A 493 -20.12 41.64 -29.78
N PRO A 494 -21.17 41.37 -28.97
CA PRO A 494 -22.46 40.95 -29.51
C PRO A 494 -23.26 42.19 -29.94
N THR A 495 -23.38 42.43 -31.25
CA THR A 495 -24.42 43.31 -31.79
C THR A 495 -25.68 42.50 -32.10
N VAL A 496 -26.78 43.01 -31.58
CA VAL A 496 -28.15 42.50 -31.59
C VAL A 496 -28.87 42.93 -32.89
N ASN A 497 -29.78 42.06 -33.37
CA ASN A 497 -30.74 42.17 -34.50
C ASN A 497 -30.19 41.71 -35.87
N ASP A 498 -30.87 40.91 -36.69
CA ASP A 498 -32.32 40.73 -36.86
C ASP A 498 -32.66 39.38 -37.55
N VAL A 499 -33.94 39.00 -37.46
CA VAL A 499 -34.59 37.76 -37.87
C VAL A 499 -34.78 37.65 -39.39
N GLY A 500 -34.66 36.45 -39.97
CA GLY A 500 -35.19 36.18 -41.31
C GLY A 500 -34.87 34.79 -41.88
N ALA A 501 -35.87 33.90 -41.86
CA ALA A 501 -35.83 32.55 -42.42
C ALA A 501 -35.66 32.53 -43.94
N ASN A 502 -34.83 31.62 -44.47
CA ASN A 502 -35.23 30.70 -45.55
C ASN A 502 -34.20 29.59 -45.82
N SER A 503 -34.75 28.48 -46.31
CA SER A 503 -34.22 27.13 -46.39
C SER A 503 -33.18 26.86 -47.48
N VAL A 504 -32.23 25.98 -47.14
CA VAL A 504 -31.69 24.83 -47.90
C VAL A 504 -31.14 25.09 -49.32
N LYS A 505 -29.81 24.97 -49.47
CA LYS A 505 -29.15 23.91 -50.29
C LYS A 505 -27.61 23.88 -50.12
N ASN A 506 -27.15 22.75 -49.59
CA ASN A 506 -25.86 22.05 -49.78
C ASN A 506 -24.55 22.82 -50.05
N SER A 507 -23.60 22.65 -49.12
CA SER A 507 -22.28 22.08 -49.47
C SER A 507 -21.62 21.43 -48.24
N SER A 508 -21.51 20.11 -48.34
CA SER A 508 -20.56 19.18 -47.70
C SER A 508 -19.56 19.72 -46.66
N VAL A 509 -19.72 19.28 -45.40
CA VAL A 509 -18.59 19.03 -44.51
C VAL A 509 -18.65 17.58 -44.05
N ASN A 510 -17.66 16.81 -44.49
CA ASN A 510 -17.45 15.42 -44.12
C ASN A 510 -17.21 15.31 -42.62
N SER A 511 -18.21 14.81 -41.89
CA SER A 511 -17.98 13.97 -40.72
C SER A 511 -17.76 12.54 -41.20
N MET A 512 -16.52 12.05 -41.16
CA MET A 512 -16.27 10.61 -41.14
C MET A 512 -15.40 10.27 -39.94
N ASN A 513 -16.04 9.63 -38.97
CA ASN A 513 -15.43 8.67 -38.09
C ASN A 513 -14.81 7.53 -38.91
N SER A 514 -13.65 7.01 -38.49
CA SER A 514 -13.44 5.56 -38.54
C SER A 514 -12.66 5.11 -37.32
N VAL A 515 -13.41 4.56 -36.36
CA VAL A 515 -13.04 3.33 -35.67
C VAL A 515 -12.64 2.31 -36.74
N VAL A 516 -11.53 1.58 -36.56
CA VAL A 516 -11.37 0.13 -36.82
C VAL A 516 -9.90 -0.33 -36.69
N ALA A 517 -9.77 -1.42 -35.93
CA ALA A 517 -8.81 -2.54 -36.00
C ALA A 517 -7.36 -2.40 -35.51
N ASN A 518 -7.14 -3.03 -34.35
CA ASN A 518 -6.00 -3.91 -34.07
C ASN A 518 -5.57 -4.69 -35.32
N THR A 519 -4.32 -4.49 -35.74
CA THR A 519 -3.66 -5.39 -36.69
C THR A 519 -2.45 -5.99 -36.00
N VAL A 520 -2.62 -7.25 -35.59
CA VAL A 520 -1.57 -8.15 -35.12
C VAL A 520 -0.65 -8.45 -36.31
N TYR A 521 0.63 -8.11 -36.19
CA TYR A 521 1.66 -8.63 -37.11
C TYR A 521 2.21 -9.94 -36.54
N TYR A 522 1.74 -11.06 -37.12
CA TYR A 522 2.51 -12.31 -37.14
C TYR A 522 3.32 -12.34 -38.44
N SER A 523 4.65 -12.40 -38.33
CA SER A 523 5.51 -12.91 -39.39
C SER A 523 6.28 -14.11 -38.85
N GLY A 524 5.85 -15.30 -39.26
CA GLY A 524 6.51 -16.56 -38.92
C GLY A 524 7.70 -16.86 -39.83
N ALA A 525 8.57 -17.76 -39.36
CA ALA A 525 9.35 -18.60 -40.23
C ALA A 525 9.63 -19.97 -39.57
N ASN A 526 9.00 -20.99 -40.16
CA ASN A 526 9.47 -22.37 -40.34
C ASN A 526 9.53 -23.35 -39.16
N LEU A 527 8.43 -24.11 -39.05
CA LEU A 527 8.35 -25.49 -38.58
C LEU A 527 8.73 -26.47 -39.71
N ARG A 528 9.63 -27.41 -39.43
CA ARG A 528 9.64 -28.77 -40.03
C ARG A 528 10.06 -29.83 -38.98
N SER A 529 9.06 -30.59 -38.53
CA SER A 529 9.00 -32.04 -38.23
C SER A 529 10.04 -32.76 -37.31
N ILE A 530 9.64 -33.02 -36.04
CA ILE A 530 9.35 -34.30 -35.31
C ILE A 530 10.23 -35.56 -35.60
N PRO A 531 10.51 -36.55 -34.68
CA PRO A 531 10.19 -36.75 -33.24
C PRO A 531 11.36 -37.22 -32.31
N GLY A 532 11.21 -37.05 -30.99
CA GLY A 532 11.78 -37.99 -30.01
C GLY A 532 12.38 -37.36 -28.75
N MET A 533 11.70 -37.56 -27.61
CA MET A 533 12.23 -37.55 -26.25
C MET A 533 12.88 -36.24 -25.70
N GLN A 534 12.18 -35.68 -24.71
CA GLN A 534 12.66 -35.43 -23.32
C GLN A 534 12.89 -33.97 -22.85
N ILE A 535 12.35 -33.74 -21.64
CA ILE A 535 12.69 -32.75 -20.60
C ILE A 535 12.03 -31.36 -20.72
N ASP A 536 10.90 -31.15 -20.05
CA ASP A 536 10.39 -29.79 -19.76
C ASP A 536 11.08 -29.23 -18.51
N LYS A 537 11.92 -28.22 -18.76
CA LYS A 537 12.31 -27.17 -17.80
C LYS A 537 11.23 -26.08 -17.90
N ASP A 538 10.59 -25.74 -16.80
CA ASP A 538 9.71 -24.58 -16.74
C ASP A 538 10.50 -23.31 -17.14
N GLU A 539 10.10 -22.69 -18.24
CA GLU A 539 10.53 -21.37 -18.67
C GLU A 539 10.06 -20.33 -17.66
N VAL A 540 11.02 -19.65 -17.03
CA VAL A 540 10.81 -18.34 -16.41
C VAL A 540 10.54 -17.35 -17.55
N VAL A 541 9.27 -17.17 -17.89
CA VAL A 541 8.84 -16.07 -18.75
C VAL A 541 8.96 -14.79 -17.91
N ALA A 542 9.92 -13.93 -18.27
CA ALA A 542 10.01 -12.59 -17.72
C ALA A 542 8.68 -11.85 -17.99
N PRO A 543 8.11 -11.13 -17.01
CA PRO A 543 6.87 -10.40 -17.21
C PRO A 543 7.05 -9.31 -18.28
N LYS A 544 6.02 -9.09 -19.09
CA LYS A 544 6.00 -8.01 -20.10
C LYS A 544 6.00 -6.64 -19.40
N GLU A 545 6.74 -5.69 -19.97
CA GLU A 545 7.02 -4.34 -19.43
C GLU A 545 5.76 -3.54 -19.02
N ASP A 546 4.58 -3.86 -19.57
CA ASP A 546 3.31 -3.17 -19.29
C ASP A 546 2.60 -3.64 -18.00
N GLU A 547 2.95 -4.79 -17.43
CA GLU A 547 2.26 -5.34 -16.24
C GLU A 547 2.75 -4.75 -14.92
N LEU A 548 3.98 -4.21 -14.86
CA LEU A 548 4.56 -3.69 -13.60
C LEU A 548 4.00 -2.33 -13.16
N PHE A 549 3.31 -1.62 -14.07
CA PHE A 549 2.78 -0.26 -13.85
C PHE A 549 1.27 -0.13 -14.09
N SER A 550 0.58 -1.24 -14.27
CA SER A 550 -0.87 -1.22 -14.50
C SER A 550 -1.63 -1.14 -13.18
N VAL A 551 -2.59 -0.21 -13.11
CA VAL A 551 -3.66 -0.24 -12.09
C VAL A 551 -4.60 -1.38 -12.48
N PRO A 552 -4.91 -2.36 -11.60
CA PRO A 552 -5.72 -3.51 -11.99
C PRO A 552 -7.14 -3.08 -12.39
N GLU A 553 -7.51 -3.32 -13.65
CA GLU A 553 -8.91 -3.38 -14.04
C GLU A 553 -9.52 -4.73 -13.60
N ILE A 554 -10.75 -4.68 -13.08
CA ILE A 554 -11.44 -5.85 -12.53
C ILE A 554 -11.88 -6.76 -13.69
N GLY A 555 -11.13 -7.85 -13.92
CA GLY A 555 -11.43 -8.85 -14.96
C GLY A 555 -11.64 -10.26 -14.39
N THR A 556 -12.74 -10.90 -14.79
CA THR A 556 -13.20 -12.25 -14.43
C THR A 556 -12.25 -13.37 -14.89
N VAL A 557 -12.03 -14.37 -14.02
CA VAL A 557 -11.08 -15.48 -14.25
C VAL A 557 -11.79 -16.76 -14.70
N THR A 558 -11.27 -17.37 -15.76
CA THR A 558 -11.63 -18.70 -16.28
C THR A 558 -10.74 -19.78 -15.66
N VAL A 559 -11.32 -20.93 -15.29
CA VAL A 559 -10.66 -22.03 -14.55
C VAL A 559 -10.07 -23.08 -15.49
N ILE A 560 -8.84 -23.54 -15.22
CA ILE A 560 -8.27 -24.78 -15.78
C ILE A 560 -7.92 -25.74 -14.62
N SER A 561 -8.36 -26.99 -14.73
CA SER A 561 -8.28 -28.04 -13.72
C SER A 561 -7.12 -29.02 -13.96
N ALA A 562 -6.47 -29.50 -12.89
CA ALA A 562 -5.60 -30.68 -12.93
C ALA A 562 -5.69 -31.55 -11.65
N ASN A 563 -5.39 -32.83 -11.83
CA ASN A 563 -5.86 -34.00 -11.09
C ASN A 563 -5.18 -34.30 -9.73
N THR A 564 -5.89 -35.14 -8.98
CA THR A 564 -5.76 -35.46 -7.56
C THR A 564 -4.82 -36.62 -7.20
N SER A 565 -4.19 -36.55 -6.02
CA SER A 565 -3.90 -37.72 -5.17
C SER A 565 -4.46 -37.48 -3.75
N GLN A 566 -5.18 -38.48 -3.22
CA GLN A 566 -6.00 -38.41 -2.00
C GLN A 566 -5.19 -38.55 -0.71
N LYS A 567 -5.47 -37.69 0.29
CA LYS A 567 -5.18 -37.93 1.72
C LYS A 567 -6.47 -38.32 2.46
N PRO A 568 -6.40 -39.13 3.54
CA PRO A 568 -7.57 -39.74 4.16
C PRO A 568 -8.47 -38.66 4.79
N GLY A 569 -9.74 -38.63 4.38
CA GLY A 569 -10.74 -37.71 4.89
C GLY A 569 -11.39 -38.24 6.16
N ILE A 570 -11.44 -37.40 7.20
CA ILE A 570 -12.25 -37.66 8.40
C ILE A 570 -13.71 -37.46 8.02
N ASN A 571 -14.54 -38.47 8.33
CA ASN A 571 -15.94 -38.52 7.97
C ASN A 571 -16.76 -37.59 8.89
N VAL A 572 -17.19 -36.44 8.36
CA VAL A 572 -17.94 -35.39 9.06
C VAL A 572 -19.25 -35.91 9.69
N GLY A 573 -19.82 -37.00 9.15
CA GLY A 573 -21.00 -37.65 9.74
C GLY A 573 -20.75 -38.21 11.14
N LEU A 574 -19.55 -38.74 11.41
CA LEU A 574 -19.15 -39.22 12.74
C LEU A 574 -18.87 -38.05 13.70
N LEU A 575 -18.41 -36.90 13.19
CA LEU A 575 -18.16 -35.70 13.98
C LEU A 575 -19.48 -35.08 14.47
N ALA A 576 -20.45 -34.88 13.58
CA ALA A 576 -21.77 -34.36 13.94
C ALA A 576 -22.49 -35.30 14.93
N GLN A 577 -22.34 -36.61 14.77
CA GLN A 577 -22.93 -37.60 15.67
C GLN A 577 -22.25 -37.63 17.05
N SER A 578 -20.94 -37.40 17.13
CA SER A 578 -20.20 -37.27 18.38
C SER A 578 -20.57 -35.99 19.14
N MET A 579 -20.75 -34.87 18.42
CA MET A 579 -21.17 -33.59 19.00
C MET A 579 -22.63 -33.60 19.47
N ALA A 580 -23.53 -34.27 18.75
CA ALA A 580 -24.93 -34.43 19.15
C ALA A 580 -25.09 -35.31 20.40
N LYS A 581 -24.30 -36.40 20.52
CA LYS A 581 -24.33 -37.27 21.70
C LYS A 581 -23.69 -36.65 22.96
N GLY A 582 -22.81 -35.66 22.78
CA GLY A 582 -22.18 -34.90 23.88
C GLY A 582 -22.99 -33.71 24.42
N GLY A 583 -24.25 -33.51 23.96
CA GLY A 583 -25.12 -32.44 24.46
C GLY A 583 -24.85 -31.04 23.90
N ILE A 584 -24.03 -30.91 22.85
CA ILE A 584 -23.63 -29.62 22.23
C ILE A 584 -24.74 -29.05 21.32
N LEU A 585 -25.71 -29.88 20.89
CA LEU A 585 -26.86 -29.44 20.09
C LEU A 585 -28.16 -29.83 20.80
N LYS A 586 -28.57 -29.06 21.82
CA LYS A 586 -30.00 -29.00 22.17
C LYS A 586 -30.67 -28.06 21.17
N THR A 587 -31.37 -28.65 20.21
CA THR A 587 -32.40 -27.95 19.42
C THR A 587 -33.39 -27.30 20.38
N ALA A 588 -33.72 -26.03 20.10
CA ALA A 588 -34.72 -25.28 20.86
C ALA A 588 -36.05 -26.05 20.91
N THR A 589 -36.45 -26.49 22.09
CA THR A 589 -37.80 -26.95 22.35
C THR A 589 -38.74 -25.75 22.30
N GLN A 590 -39.83 -25.87 21.53
CA GLN A 590 -40.91 -24.89 21.47
C GLN A 590 -41.46 -24.59 22.88
N PRO A 591 -41.90 -23.34 23.16
CA PRO A 591 -42.53 -23.05 24.43
C PRO A 591 -43.89 -23.74 24.53
N GLU A 592 -44.07 -24.54 25.58
CA GLU A 592 -45.36 -25.10 26.00
C GLU A 592 -46.35 -23.97 26.29
N LYS A 593 -47.57 -24.15 25.76
CA LYS A 593 -48.73 -23.31 26.09
C LYS A 593 -49.01 -23.40 27.59
N LEU A 594 -48.80 -22.29 28.30
CA LEU A 594 -49.37 -22.05 29.62
C LEU A 594 -50.90 -21.91 29.48
N ASN A 595 -51.63 -22.89 29.99
CA ASN A 595 -53.06 -22.77 30.29
C ASN A 595 -53.23 -21.71 31.40
N VAL A 596 -53.87 -20.59 31.07
CA VAL A 596 -54.32 -19.60 32.04
C VAL A 596 -55.70 -20.04 32.53
N ALA A 597 -55.80 -20.32 33.83
CA ALA A 597 -57.04 -20.56 34.53
C ALA A 597 -57.82 -19.23 34.70
N GLU A 598 -59.13 -19.31 34.53
CA GLU A 598 -60.11 -18.25 34.76
C GLU A 598 -60.13 -17.81 36.23
N GLU A 599 -60.24 -16.50 36.47
CA GLU A 599 -60.94 -15.96 37.64
C GLU A 599 -61.78 -14.73 37.24
N PRO A 600 -62.91 -14.50 37.95
CA PRO A 600 -64.07 -13.80 37.41
C PRO A 600 -64.03 -12.29 37.62
N VAL A 601 -64.59 -11.58 36.64
CA VAL A 601 -64.81 -10.13 36.67
C VAL A 601 -65.98 -9.80 37.61
N ALA A 602 -65.70 -9.02 38.65
CA ALA A 602 -66.72 -8.24 39.36
C ALA A 602 -66.78 -6.83 38.76
N THR A 603 -67.94 -6.47 38.22
CA THR A 603 -68.29 -5.10 37.83
C THR A 603 -68.53 -4.23 39.06
N PRO A 604 -68.17 -2.94 38.99
CA PRO A 604 -69.20 -1.95 39.26
C PRO A 604 -69.17 -0.72 38.31
N ILE A 605 -70.39 -0.34 37.92
CA ILE A 605 -70.92 0.92 37.35
C ILE A 605 -70.47 1.28 35.93
#